data_AF-A0A1G6LMQ7-F1
#
_entry.id   AF-A0A1G6LMQ7-F1
#
_cell.length_a   1.000
_cell.length_b   1.000
_cell.length_c   1.000
_cell.angle_alpha   90.00
_cell.angle_beta   90.00
_cell.angle_gamma   90.00
#
_symmetry.space_group_name_H-M   'P 1'
#
loop_
_entity.id
_entity.type
_entity.pdbx_description
1 polymer ?
#
loop_
_entity_poly.entity_id
_entity_poly.type
_entity_poly.pdbx_seq_one_letter_code
_entity_poly.pdbx_strand_id
1 'polypeptide(L)'
;MKSLKFIVLLIGLIPGFNGMAQNFMLKGVVIEKGSNVRVALAEITNLNNKMGATSNEIGLFQLNARVGDTLLVKKRNLTDQKLVVKTDDDLVVYLVRGSTMLEEVTVKGQTKKQEMEDIKRDFKNSGSFYAGKPPLILLNPFGGSPLTFFYELFGKTPTRARKFNRYYKKELSLIEIDKFFNKSLVTSYTTLRGKELDKFLLDYYPSSSMASNWNNYDAVKYIKESAKQYTDTLKRTN
;
A
#
# COMPACT_ATOMS: atom_id res chain seq x y z
N MET A 1 -71.75 60.04 34.58
CA MET A 1 -71.29 59.09 35.62
C MET A 1 -70.22 58.19 35.02
N LYS A 2 -69.02 58.19 35.63
CA LYS A 2 -68.06 57.08 35.84
C LYS A 2 -67.82 56.13 34.63
N SER A 3 -66.78 56.32 33.84
CA SER A 3 -65.39 55.80 34.03
C SER A 3 -65.24 54.27 34.04
N LEU A 4 -64.37 53.79 33.14
CA LEU A 4 -63.22 52.90 33.39
C LEU A 4 -63.21 51.48 32.76
N LYS A 5 -62.28 51.31 31.81
CA LYS A 5 -61.43 50.14 31.45
C LYS A 5 -62.06 48.87 30.86
N PHE A 6 -61.58 48.51 29.66
CA PHE A 6 -60.92 47.24 29.25
C PHE A 6 -60.70 47.37 27.72
N ILE A 7 -59.54 47.80 27.20
CA ILE A 7 -58.35 47.00 26.84
C ILE A 7 -58.67 45.53 26.57
N VAL A 8 -58.14 45.01 25.45
CA VAL A 8 -58.16 43.62 24.96
C VAL A 8 -59.26 43.34 23.92
N LEU A 9 -58.93 43.56 22.63
CA LEU A 9 -59.08 42.55 21.57
C LEU A 9 -58.44 43.01 20.24
N LEU A 10 -57.12 43.25 20.23
CA LEU A 10 -56.34 43.37 18.98
C LEU A 10 -55.33 42.21 18.90
N ILE A 11 -55.84 40.99 18.97
CA ILE A 11 -55.10 39.75 18.69
C ILE A 11 -56.02 38.93 17.81
N GLY A 12 -55.75 38.88 16.51
CA GLY A 12 -56.54 38.04 15.62
C GLY A 12 -56.44 38.42 14.16
N LEU A 13 -55.24 38.34 13.58
CA LEU A 13 -55.03 37.75 12.25
C LEU A 13 -53.53 37.72 11.92
N ILE A 14 -52.83 36.70 12.41
CA ILE A 14 -51.71 36.14 11.66
C ILE A 14 -52.22 34.76 11.23
N PRO A 15 -52.63 34.55 9.98
CA PRO A 15 -52.75 33.19 9.49
C PRO A 15 -51.32 32.64 9.47
N GLY A 16 -51.00 31.82 10.47
CA GLY A 16 -49.83 30.97 10.43
C GLY A 16 -49.95 30.09 9.19
N PHE A 17 -49.13 30.37 8.18
CA PHE A 17 -48.87 29.47 7.07
C PHE A 17 -48.15 28.23 7.63
N ASN A 18 -48.89 27.36 8.30
CA ASN A 18 -48.47 25.98 8.51
C ASN A 18 -48.77 25.26 7.20
N GLY A 19 -47.87 25.40 6.22
CA GLY A 19 -47.86 24.51 5.08
C GLY A 19 -47.67 23.09 5.61
N MET A 20 -48.76 22.33 5.68
CA MET A 20 -48.70 20.90 5.96
C MET A 20 -48.06 20.25 4.73
N ALA A 21 -46.73 20.13 4.72
CA ALA A 21 -46.06 19.21 3.82
C ALA A 21 -46.49 17.79 4.23
N GLN A 22 -47.47 17.24 3.51
CA GLN A 22 -48.02 15.92 3.79
C GLN A 22 -46.93 14.86 3.53
N ASN A 23 -46.87 13.87 4.41
CA ASN A 23 -46.08 12.66 4.16
C ASN A 23 -46.73 11.88 3.03
N PHE A 24 -45.94 11.46 2.05
CA PHE A 24 -46.40 10.57 0.99
C PHE A 24 -45.38 9.45 0.75
N MET A 25 -45.85 8.39 0.10
CA MET A 25 -45.02 7.26 -0.31
C MET A 25 -44.33 7.62 -1.62
N LEU A 26 -43.10 8.12 -1.55
CA LEU A 26 -42.30 8.40 -2.73
C LEU A 26 -41.87 7.09 -3.36
N LYS A 27 -42.13 6.94 -4.67
CA LYS A 27 -41.66 5.82 -5.47
C LYS A 27 -40.53 6.30 -6.38
N GLY A 28 -39.61 5.42 -6.70
CA GLY A 28 -38.55 5.77 -7.63
C GLY A 28 -37.74 4.59 -8.13
N VAL A 29 -36.81 4.89 -9.03
CA VAL A 29 -35.88 3.91 -9.61
C VAL A 29 -34.45 4.42 -9.51
N VAL A 30 -33.53 3.54 -9.16
CA VAL A 30 -32.09 3.81 -9.14
C VAL A 30 -31.45 3.22 -10.38
N ILE A 31 -30.72 4.04 -11.14
CA ILE A 31 -30.09 3.68 -12.42
C ILE A 31 -28.62 4.07 -12.37
N GLU A 32 -27.75 3.24 -12.94
CA GLU A 32 -26.35 3.56 -13.15
C GLU A 32 -26.20 4.52 -14.34
N LYS A 33 -25.58 5.67 -14.10
CA LYS A 33 -25.36 6.71 -15.10
C LYS A 33 -24.41 6.19 -16.19
N GLY A 34 -24.89 6.17 -17.44
CA GLY A 34 -24.10 5.79 -18.62
C GLY A 34 -24.29 4.36 -19.11
N SER A 35 -24.89 3.46 -18.31
CA SER A 35 -25.13 2.07 -18.71
C SER A 35 -26.61 1.67 -18.72
N ASN A 36 -27.53 2.54 -18.26
CA ASN A 36 -28.98 2.26 -18.10
C ASN A 36 -29.30 1.01 -17.25
N VAL A 37 -28.31 0.50 -16.51
CA VAL A 37 -28.49 -0.65 -15.63
C VAL A 37 -29.26 -0.22 -14.39
N ARG A 38 -30.35 -0.92 -14.08
CA ARG A 38 -31.12 -0.75 -12.84
C ARG A 38 -30.29 -1.25 -11.66
N VAL A 39 -30.17 -0.44 -10.61
CA VAL A 39 -29.31 -0.74 -9.46
C VAL A 39 -30.14 -1.37 -8.35
N ALA A 40 -30.01 -2.68 -8.20
CA ALA A 40 -30.59 -3.41 -7.07
C ALA A 40 -29.82 -3.19 -5.77
N LEU A 41 -30.48 -3.33 -4.62
CA LEU A 41 -29.89 -3.23 -3.29
C LEU A 41 -29.10 -1.93 -3.08
N ALA A 42 -29.61 -0.81 -3.61
CA ALA A 42 -29.15 0.53 -3.25
C ALA A 42 -29.86 0.94 -1.96
N GLU A 43 -29.14 1.60 -1.05
CA GLU A 43 -29.67 2.10 0.22
C GLU A 43 -30.13 3.54 0.03
N ILE A 44 -31.41 3.82 0.30
CA ILE A 44 -32.02 5.15 0.22
C ILE A 44 -32.37 5.57 1.64
N THR A 45 -31.72 6.62 2.15
CA THR A 45 -31.98 7.16 3.47
C THR A 45 -32.51 8.57 3.38
N ASN A 46 -33.65 8.85 4.00
CA ASN A 46 -34.10 10.22 4.21
C ASN A 46 -33.33 10.84 5.38
N LEU A 47 -32.56 11.89 5.10
CA LEU A 47 -31.68 12.50 6.08
C LEU A 47 -32.41 13.28 7.17
N ASN A 48 -33.65 13.69 6.92
CA ASN A 48 -34.46 14.46 7.86
C ASN A 48 -35.05 13.55 8.95
N ASN A 49 -35.75 12.48 8.57
CA ASN A 49 -36.42 11.57 9.50
C ASN A 49 -35.64 10.27 9.80
N LYS A 50 -34.48 10.07 9.17
CA LYS A 50 -33.61 8.88 9.29
C LYS A 50 -34.25 7.55 8.87
N MET A 51 -35.39 7.59 8.18
CA MET A 51 -35.99 6.38 7.62
C MET A 51 -35.25 5.94 6.37
N GLY A 52 -35.03 4.64 6.25
CA GLY A 52 -34.33 4.00 5.13
C GLY A 52 -35.23 3.04 4.36
N ALA A 53 -34.93 2.87 3.08
CA ALA A 53 -35.46 1.84 2.20
C ALA A 53 -34.35 1.30 1.30
N THR A 54 -34.58 0.13 0.72
CA THR A 54 -33.63 -0.51 -0.19
C THR A 54 -34.30 -0.76 -1.54
N SER A 55 -33.57 -0.55 -2.64
CA SER A 55 -34.10 -0.87 -3.98
C SER A 55 -34.17 -2.38 -4.23
N ASN A 56 -35.21 -2.83 -4.93
CA ASN A 56 -35.42 -4.23 -5.29
C ASN A 56 -34.57 -4.66 -6.51
N GLU A 57 -34.72 -5.90 -6.97
CA GLU A 57 -33.96 -6.47 -8.10
C GLU A 57 -34.10 -5.69 -9.42
N ILE A 58 -35.22 -4.98 -9.60
CA ILE A 58 -35.48 -4.13 -10.77
C ILE A 58 -35.20 -2.64 -10.48
N GLY A 59 -34.46 -2.35 -9.42
CA GLY A 59 -33.99 -1.01 -9.04
C GLY A 59 -35.07 -0.07 -8.50
N LEU A 60 -36.29 -0.55 -8.26
CA LEU A 60 -37.38 0.25 -7.70
C LEU A 60 -37.26 0.35 -6.18
N PHE A 61 -37.61 1.51 -5.63
CA PHE A 61 -37.72 1.73 -4.18
C PHE A 61 -39.00 2.49 -3.84
N GLN A 62 -39.42 2.36 -2.58
CA GLN A 62 -40.53 3.12 -2.00
C GLN A 62 -40.15 3.57 -0.60
N LEU A 63 -40.36 4.83 -0.27
CA LEU A 63 -40.00 5.43 1.02
C LEU A 63 -40.96 6.56 1.38
N ASN A 64 -41.31 6.66 2.66
CA ASN A 64 -42.07 7.80 3.17
C ASN A 64 -41.20 9.07 3.22
N ALA A 65 -41.61 10.11 2.49
CA ALA A 65 -40.91 11.39 2.41
C ALA A 65 -41.88 12.58 2.36
N ARG A 66 -41.36 13.77 2.59
CA ARG A 66 -42.05 15.06 2.38
C ARG A 66 -41.34 15.86 1.30
N VAL A 67 -42.09 16.74 0.64
CA VAL A 67 -41.49 17.78 -0.20
C VAL A 67 -40.52 18.61 0.65
N GLY A 68 -39.29 18.77 0.17
CA GLY A 68 -38.19 19.44 0.87
C GLY A 68 -37.23 18.49 1.60
N ASP A 69 -37.57 17.22 1.79
CA ASP A 69 -36.66 16.25 2.40
C ASP A 69 -35.46 15.96 1.48
N THR A 70 -34.31 15.66 2.08
CA THR A 70 -33.12 15.24 1.34
C THR A 70 -32.91 13.74 1.47
N LEU A 71 -32.86 13.04 0.34
CA LEU A 71 -32.51 11.62 0.28
C LEU A 71 -31.03 11.45 -0.01
N LEU A 72 -30.41 10.51 0.68
CA LEU A 72 -29.05 10.02 0.45
C LEU A 72 -29.15 8.62 -0.13
N VAL A 73 -28.67 8.44 -1.35
CA VAL A 73 -28.65 7.14 -2.04
C VAL A 73 -27.23 6.63 -2.10
N LYS A 74 -27.00 5.43 -1.56
CA LYS A 74 -25.70 4.77 -1.48
C LYS A 74 -25.73 3.39 -2.13
N LYS A 75 -24.60 3.03 -2.73
CA LYS A 75 -24.36 1.67 -3.22
C LYS A 75 -22.86 1.42 -3.25
N ARG A 76 -22.45 0.22 -2.86
CA ARG A 76 -21.04 -0.20 -2.94
C ARG A 76 -20.49 0.04 -4.36
N ASN A 77 -19.30 0.63 -4.44
CA ASN A 77 -18.58 0.95 -5.69
C ASN A 77 -19.26 2.01 -6.58
N LEU A 78 -20.30 2.70 -6.09
CA LEU A 78 -20.90 3.86 -6.74
C LEU A 78 -20.71 5.09 -5.85
N THR A 79 -20.69 6.27 -6.45
CA THR A 79 -20.61 7.55 -5.72
C THR A 79 -21.97 7.88 -5.11
N ASP A 80 -22.00 8.10 -3.80
CA ASP A 80 -23.17 8.55 -3.05
C ASP A 80 -23.82 9.78 -3.71
N GLN A 81 -25.15 9.79 -3.79
CA GLN A 81 -25.91 10.91 -4.34
C GLN A 81 -26.86 11.48 -3.29
N LYS A 82 -26.94 12.80 -3.23
CA LYS A 82 -27.92 13.53 -2.43
C LYS A 82 -28.89 14.25 -3.33
N LEU A 83 -30.17 14.12 -3.06
CA LEU A 83 -31.23 14.73 -3.85
C LEU A 83 -32.34 15.26 -2.94
N VAL A 84 -32.93 16.38 -3.33
CA VAL A 84 -34.05 16.99 -2.62
C VAL A 84 -35.36 16.56 -3.28
N VAL A 85 -36.30 16.09 -2.49
CA VAL A 85 -37.66 15.73 -2.94
C VAL A 85 -38.42 17.01 -3.27
N LYS A 86 -38.76 17.21 -4.54
CA LYS A 86 -39.42 18.44 -5.02
C LYS A 86 -40.93 18.30 -5.19
N THR A 87 -41.38 17.12 -5.60
CA THR A 87 -42.79 16.77 -5.86
C THR A 87 -43.07 15.37 -5.32
N ASP A 88 -44.32 14.94 -5.39
CA ASP A 88 -44.79 13.60 -5.06
C ASP A 88 -44.76 12.62 -6.26
N ASP A 89 -44.21 13.05 -7.39
CA ASP A 89 -44.02 12.24 -8.59
C ASP A 89 -42.94 11.17 -8.41
N ASP A 90 -42.98 10.17 -9.30
CA ASP A 90 -41.96 9.12 -9.39
C ASP A 90 -40.57 9.71 -9.67
N LEU A 91 -39.58 9.27 -8.88
CA LEU A 91 -38.22 9.81 -8.93
C LEU A 91 -37.25 8.87 -9.65
N VAL A 92 -36.45 9.42 -10.57
CA VAL A 92 -35.31 8.71 -11.18
C VAL A 92 -34.00 9.19 -10.57
N VAL A 93 -33.23 8.28 -9.99
CA VAL A 93 -31.93 8.57 -9.35
C VAL A 93 -30.80 7.95 -10.16
N TYR A 94 -29.83 8.78 -10.57
CA TYR A 94 -28.65 8.32 -11.30
C TYR A 94 -27.42 8.24 -10.38
N LEU A 95 -26.90 7.04 -10.18
CA LEU A 95 -25.63 6.83 -9.47
C LEU A 95 -24.47 6.77 -10.47
N VAL A 96 -23.37 7.44 -10.14
CA VAL A 96 -22.15 7.43 -10.95
C VAL A 96 -21.23 6.32 -10.45
N ARG A 97 -20.56 5.59 -11.34
CA ARG A 97 -19.50 4.67 -10.93
C ARG A 97 -18.43 5.43 -10.17
N GLY A 98 -18.19 5.03 -8.92
CA GLY A 98 -17.03 5.51 -8.19
C GLY A 98 -15.81 4.99 -8.94
N SER A 99 -14.93 5.90 -9.39
CA SER A 99 -13.62 5.48 -9.85
C SER A 99 -13.00 4.67 -8.72
N THR A 100 -12.67 3.41 -8.96
CA THR A 100 -11.95 2.59 -7.98
C THR A 100 -10.71 3.36 -7.55
N MET A 101 -10.73 3.95 -6.35
CA MET A 101 -9.50 4.36 -5.69
C MET A 101 -8.75 3.06 -5.44
N LEU A 102 -7.74 2.78 -6.26
CA LEU A 102 -6.75 1.77 -5.93
C LEU A 102 -6.15 2.22 -4.60
N GLU A 103 -6.16 1.33 -3.60
CA GLU A 103 -5.45 1.59 -2.34
C GLU A 103 -4.02 2.00 -2.68
N GLU A 104 -3.53 3.04 -2.02
CA GLU A 104 -2.17 3.51 -2.19
C GLU A 104 -1.20 2.36 -1.85
N VAL A 105 -0.60 1.77 -2.88
CA VAL A 105 0.46 0.77 -2.68
C VAL A 105 1.67 1.54 -2.18
N THR A 106 1.89 1.53 -0.87
CA THR A 106 3.13 2.03 -0.28
C THR A 106 4.29 1.19 -0.82
N VAL A 107 4.97 1.65 -1.86
CA VAL A 107 6.22 1.07 -2.34
C VAL A 107 7.30 1.39 -1.33
N LYS A 108 7.44 0.55 -0.30
CA LYS A 108 8.63 0.58 0.55
C LYS A 108 9.80 0.14 -0.31
N GLY A 109 10.79 1.01 -0.50
CA GLY A 109 12.03 0.64 -1.19
C GLY A 109 12.61 -0.62 -0.57
N GLN A 110 12.62 -1.72 -1.31
CA GLN A 110 13.23 -2.95 -0.85
C GLN A 110 14.75 -2.76 -0.89
N THR A 111 15.41 -3.14 0.20
CA THR A 111 16.88 -3.22 0.19
C THR A 111 17.30 -4.36 -0.75
N LYS A 112 18.47 -4.24 -1.38
CA LYS A 112 19.05 -5.30 -2.24
C LYS A 112 19.05 -6.67 -1.55
N LYS A 113 19.34 -6.70 -0.24
CA LYS A 113 19.28 -7.93 0.57
C LYS A 113 17.87 -8.53 0.64
N GLN A 114 16.84 -7.70 0.79
CA GLN A 114 15.46 -8.18 0.82
C GLN A 114 15.04 -8.76 -0.52
N GLU A 115 15.28 -8.06 -1.63
CA GLU A 115 15.01 -8.56 -2.98
C GLU A 115 15.68 -9.93 -3.23
N MET A 116 16.92 -10.07 -2.77
CA MET A 116 17.66 -11.32 -2.88
C MET A 116 17.12 -12.46 -1.99
N GLU A 117 16.57 -12.14 -0.81
CA GLU A 117 15.85 -13.12 0.02
C GLU A 117 14.53 -13.53 -0.62
N ASP A 118 13.85 -12.62 -1.30
CA ASP A 118 12.60 -12.89 -2.01
C ASP A 118 12.85 -13.90 -3.15
N ILE A 119 13.86 -13.66 -3.98
CA ILE A 119 14.29 -14.61 -5.03
C ILE A 119 14.66 -15.98 -4.43
N LYS A 120 15.32 -16.01 -3.27
CA LYS A 120 15.64 -17.26 -2.57
C LYS A 120 14.39 -17.99 -2.09
N ARG A 121 13.35 -17.27 -1.66
CA ARG A 121 12.04 -17.85 -1.32
C ARG A 121 11.35 -18.40 -2.56
N ASP A 122 11.42 -17.71 -3.70
CA ASP A 122 10.84 -18.19 -4.96
C ASP A 122 11.47 -19.50 -5.43
N PHE A 123 12.79 -19.67 -5.28
CA PHE A 123 13.45 -20.94 -5.54
C PHE A 123 12.94 -22.08 -4.65
N LYS A 124 12.68 -21.80 -3.36
CA LYS A 124 12.10 -22.78 -2.44
C LYS A 124 10.67 -23.14 -2.82
N ASN A 125 9.85 -22.14 -3.15
CA ASN A 125 8.48 -22.33 -3.61
C ASN A 125 8.43 -23.11 -4.93
N SER A 126 9.46 -22.98 -5.76
CA SER A 126 9.65 -23.73 -7.00
C SER A 126 10.27 -25.13 -6.81
N GLY A 127 10.41 -25.60 -5.57
CA GLY A 127 10.86 -26.96 -5.23
C GLY A 127 12.36 -27.12 -4.99
N SER A 128 13.16 -26.04 -4.99
CA SER A 128 14.57 -26.11 -4.56
C SER A 128 14.74 -25.61 -3.12
N PHE A 129 14.65 -26.55 -2.18
CA PHE A 129 14.77 -26.33 -0.74
C PHE A 129 16.23 -26.19 -0.29
N TYR A 130 17.14 -26.90 -0.96
CA TYR A 130 18.55 -27.01 -0.57
C TYR A 130 19.51 -26.36 -1.58
N ALA A 131 18.97 -25.67 -2.59
CA ALA A 131 19.75 -25.04 -3.66
C ALA A 131 20.78 -25.99 -4.30
N GLY A 132 20.36 -27.22 -4.51
CA GLY A 132 21.14 -28.30 -5.07
C GLY A 132 22.30 -28.79 -4.21
N LYS A 133 22.22 -28.60 -2.89
CA LYS A 133 23.12 -29.22 -1.90
C LYS A 133 22.30 -29.99 -0.85
N PRO A 134 21.60 -31.06 -1.25
CA PRO A 134 20.74 -31.81 -0.35
C PRO A 134 21.57 -32.52 0.74
N PRO A 135 21.11 -32.57 1.99
CA PRO A 135 21.79 -33.30 3.05
C PRO A 135 21.64 -34.82 2.86
N LEU A 136 22.66 -35.59 3.26
CA LEU A 136 22.69 -37.05 3.10
C LEU A 136 21.55 -37.77 3.83
N ILE A 137 21.00 -37.17 4.89
CA ILE A 137 19.86 -37.72 5.63
C ILE A 137 18.63 -37.97 4.73
N LEU A 138 18.49 -37.23 3.62
CA LEU A 138 17.39 -37.46 2.68
C LEU A 138 17.47 -38.81 1.96
N LEU A 139 18.63 -39.49 1.95
CA LEU A 139 18.76 -40.83 1.37
C LEU A 139 18.17 -41.93 2.27
N ASN A 140 17.88 -41.65 3.54
CA ASN A 140 17.28 -42.65 4.43
C ASN A 140 15.81 -42.90 4.06
N PRO A 141 15.41 -44.11 3.67
CA PRO A 141 14.01 -44.39 3.31
C PRO A 141 13.04 -44.35 4.50
N PHE A 142 13.54 -44.42 5.74
CA PHE A 142 12.72 -44.44 6.96
C PHE A 142 12.39 -43.05 7.53
N GLY A 143 12.76 -41.98 6.82
CA GLY A 143 12.50 -40.61 7.29
C GLY A 143 13.04 -39.48 6.39
N GLY A 144 13.77 -39.83 5.34
CA GLY A 144 14.21 -38.94 4.27
C GLY A 144 13.40 -39.13 2.99
N SER A 145 13.65 -38.26 2.01
CA SER A 145 13.10 -38.37 0.67
C SER A 145 14.23 -38.56 -0.36
N PRO A 146 14.58 -39.81 -0.73
CA PRO A 146 15.65 -40.08 -1.69
C PRO A 146 15.37 -39.44 -3.05
N LEU A 147 14.11 -39.39 -3.46
CA LEU A 147 13.69 -38.72 -4.69
C LEU A 147 14.01 -37.21 -4.65
N THR A 148 13.75 -36.54 -3.52
CA THR A 148 14.10 -35.13 -3.33
C THR A 148 15.61 -34.93 -3.34
N PHE A 149 16.37 -35.86 -2.77
CA PHE A 149 17.84 -35.82 -2.81
C PHE A 149 18.35 -35.82 -4.27
N PHE A 150 17.89 -36.76 -5.10
CA PHE A 150 18.31 -36.83 -6.50
C PHE A 150 17.79 -35.64 -7.33
N TYR A 151 16.56 -35.20 -7.08
CA TYR A 151 16.01 -34.00 -7.71
C TYR A 151 16.88 -32.76 -7.40
N GLU A 152 17.30 -32.56 -6.16
CA GLU A 152 18.18 -31.44 -5.80
C GLU A 152 19.57 -31.54 -6.46
N LEU A 153 20.11 -32.74 -6.62
CA LEU A 153 21.41 -32.89 -7.30
C LEU A 153 21.32 -32.54 -8.79
N PHE A 154 20.33 -33.09 -9.50
CA PHE A 154 20.26 -33.10 -10.97
C PHE A 154 19.21 -32.17 -11.57
N GLY A 155 18.33 -31.60 -10.76
CA GLY A 155 17.23 -30.75 -11.20
C GLY A 155 17.70 -29.41 -11.79
N LYS A 156 16.96 -28.92 -12.78
CA LYS A 156 17.21 -27.62 -13.42
C LYS A 156 17.01 -26.46 -12.45
N THR A 157 15.93 -26.47 -11.66
CA THR A 157 15.62 -25.44 -10.66
C THR A 157 16.69 -25.42 -9.54
N PRO A 158 17.05 -26.56 -8.91
CA PRO A 158 18.20 -26.64 -8.00
C PRO A 158 19.52 -26.14 -8.57
N THR A 159 19.80 -26.42 -9.85
CA THR A 159 21.02 -25.93 -10.49
C THR A 159 21.04 -24.40 -10.62
N ARG A 160 19.90 -23.78 -10.95
CA ARG A 160 19.75 -22.31 -10.97
C ARG A 160 19.86 -21.73 -9.56
N ALA A 161 19.18 -22.33 -8.58
CA ALA A 161 19.25 -21.94 -7.17
C ALA A 161 20.69 -22.02 -6.63
N ARG A 162 21.47 -23.04 -7.04
CA ARG A 162 22.90 -23.16 -6.69
C ARG A 162 23.74 -22.01 -7.24
N LYS A 163 23.52 -21.62 -8.50
CA LYS A 163 24.19 -20.47 -9.13
C LYS A 163 23.81 -19.18 -8.41
N PHE A 164 22.51 -18.98 -8.19
CA PHE A 164 21.99 -17.82 -7.45
C PHE A 164 22.59 -17.74 -6.05
N ASN A 165 22.62 -18.84 -5.29
CA ASN A 165 23.19 -18.84 -3.94
C ASN A 165 24.68 -18.48 -3.90
N ARG A 166 25.45 -18.79 -4.95
CA ARG A 166 26.85 -18.33 -5.05
C ARG A 166 26.93 -16.82 -5.27
N TYR A 167 26.11 -16.31 -6.19
CA TYR A 167 25.98 -14.86 -6.40
C TYR A 167 25.52 -14.16 -5.12
N TYR A 168 24.51 -14.71 -4.46
CA TYR A 168 23.93 -14.22 -3.23
C TYR A 168 24.97 -14.04 -2.12
N LYS A 169 25.77 -15.08 -1.87
CA LYS A 169 26.83 -15.03 -0.85
C LYS A 169 27.90 -14.01 -1.19
N LYS A 170 28.28 -13.89 -2.47
CA LYS A 170 29.26 -12.89 -2.93
C LYS A 170 28.72 -11.47 -2.72
N GLU A 171 27.47 -11.24 -3.07
CA GLU A 171 26.85 -9.92 -2.96
C GLU A 171 26.67 -9.51 -1.49
N LEU A 172 26.26 -10.43 -0.62
CA LEU A 172 26.19 -10.16 0.81
C LEU A 172 27.53 -9.73 1.38
N SER A 173 28.63 -10.39 1.01
CA SER A 173 29.94 -10.03 1.54
C SER A 173 30.42 -8.68 1.02
N LEU A 174 30.08 -8.29 -0.21
CA LEU A 174 30.32 -6.95 -0.73
C LEU A 174 29.50 -5.90 0.04
N ILE A 175 28.21 -6.15 0.28
CA ILE A 175 27.36 -5.26 1.09
C ILE A 175 27.93 -5.09 2.51
N GLU A 176 28.48 -6.15 3.10
CA GLU A 176 29.12 -6.06 4.42
C GLU A 176 30.39 -5.20 4.39
N ILE A 177 31.21 -5.32 3.35
CA ILE A 177 32.38 -4.45 3.15
C ILE A 177 31.93 -3.00 2.95
N ASP A 178 30.94 -2.74 2.11
CA ASP A 178 30.44 -1.40 1.78
C ASP A 178 29.92 -0.64 3.01
N LYS A 179 29.43 -1.35 4.04
CA LYS A 179 29.06 -0.71 5.31
C LYS A 179 30.22 0.03 5.96
N PHE A 180 31.42 -0.49 5.82
CA PHE A 180 32.64 0.04 6.43
C PHE A 180 33.48 0.86 5.44
N PHE A 181 33.51 0.45 4.17
CA PHE A 181 34.38 1.01 3.14
C PHE A 181 33.57 1.77 2.07
N ASN A 182 32.86 2.80 2.51
CA ASN A 182 32.10 3.71 1.63
C ASN A 182 32.66 5.13 1.64
N LYS A 183 32.25 5.93 0.64
CA LYS A 183 32.67 7.34 0.48
C LYS A 183 32.51 8.15 1.76
N SER A 184 31.39 8.00 2.47
CA SER A 184 31.11 8.79 3.68
C SER A 184 32.11 8.49 4.79
N LEU A 185 32.30 7.21 5.14
CA LEU A 185 33.22 6.80 6.19
C LEU A 185 34.67 7.11 5.82
N VAL A 186 35.10 6.79 4.60
CA VAL A 186 36.47 7.08 4.16
C VAL A 186 36.76 8.57 4.20
N THR A 187 35.82 9.41 3.76
CA THR A 187 35.98 10.88 3.85
C THR A 187 36.04 11.39 5.28
N SER A 188 35.39 10.71 6.24
CA SER A 188 35.43 11.12 7.66
C SER A 188 36.76 10.83 8.35
N TYR A 189 37.53 9.86 7.85
CA TYR A 189 38.80 9.43 8.44
C TYR A 189 40.02 9.77 7.59
N THR A 190 39.84 10.35 6.42
CA THR A 190 40.91 10.69 5.46
C THR A 190 40.67 12.06 4.85
N THR A 191 41.71 12.63 4.22
CA THR A 191 41.62 13.91 3.49
C THR A 191 41.23 13.74 2.02
N LEU A 192 41.00 12.51 1.55
CA LEU A 192 40.75 12.20 0.14
C LEU A 192 39.39 12.73 -0.31
N ARG A 193 39.33 13.34 -1.51
CA ARG A 193 38.11 13.92 -2.10
C ARG A 193 38.04 13.69 -3.60
N GLY A 194 36.83 13.78 -4.15
CA GLY A 194 36.58 13.73 -5.60
C GLY A 194 37.20 12.50 -6.27
N LYS A 195 37.95 12.73 -7.35
CA LYS A 195 38.57 11.66 -8.15
C LYS A 195 39.58 10.81 -7.38
N GLU A 196 40.29 11.40 -6.42
CA GLU A 196 41.26 10.67 -5.59
C GLU A 196 40.57 9.69 -4.64
N LEU A 197 39.44 10.12 -4.06
CA LEU A 197 38.61 9.24 -3.23
C LEU A 197 38.06 8.06 -4.05
N ASP A 198 37.54 8.33 -5.24
CA ASP A 198 36.98 7.29 -6.11
C ASP A 198 38.06 6.28 -6.53
N LYS A 199 39.26 6.76 -6.86
CA LYS A 199 40.40 5.89 -7.20
C LYS A 199 40.88 5.09 -5.99
N PHE A 200 41.01 5.70 -4.82
CA PHE A 200 41.36 5.01 -3.58
C PHE A 200 40.36 3.89 -3.24
N LEU A 201 39.06 4.16 -3.38
CA LEU A 201 38.02 3.16 -3.12
C LEU A 201 38.11 1.95 -4.07
N LEU A 202 38.61 2.14 -5.29
CA LEU A 202 38.82 1.05 -6.25
C LEU A 202 40.13 0.30 -5.98
N ASP A 203 41.23 1.03 -5.77
CA ASP A 203 42.58 0.47 -5.65
C ASP A 203 42.80 -0.25 -4.31
N TYR A 204 42.15 0.23 -3.24
CA TYR A 204 42.30 -0.29 -1.87
C TYR A 204 41.03 -0.96 -1.34
N TYR A 205 40.13 -1.40 -2.22
CA TYR A 205 38.92 -2.12 -1.82
C TYR A 205 39.29 -3.44 -1.11
N PRO A 206 38.86 -3.67 0.14
CA PRO A 206 39.26 -4.86 0.86
C PRO A 206 38.55 -6.11 0.31
N SER A 207 39.26 -7.23 0.30
CA SER A 207 38.66 -8.51 -0.06
C SER A 207 37.71 -9.00 1.04
N SER A 208 36.73 -9.82 0.65
CA SER A 208 35.78 -10.43 1.59
C SER A 208 36.44 -11.26 2.69
N SER A 209 37.62 -11.84 2.44
CA SER A 209 38.36 -12.59 3.46
C SER A 209 39.06 -11.69 4.46
N MET A 210 39.57 -10.53 4.04
CA MET A 210 40.17 -9.55 4.94
C MET A 210 39.13 -8.94 5.85
N ALA A 211 38.01 -8.48 5.29
CA ALA A 211 36.92 -7.85 6.03
C ALA A 211 36.06 -8.84 6.84
N SER A 212 36.35 -10.15 6.72
CA SER A 212 35.65 -11.18 7.49
C SER A 212 35.89 -10.94 8.98
N ASN A 213 34.82 -10.67 9.71
CA ASN A 213 34.81 -10.41 11.16
C ASN A 213 35.35 -9.04 11.59
N TRP A 214 35.49 -8.07 10.68
CA TRP A 214 35.84 -6.70 11.09
C TRP A 214 34.77 -6.09 11.98
N ASN A 215 35.22 -5.42 13.03
CA ASN A 215 34.42 -4.43 13.75
C ASN A 215 34.71 -3.01 13.20
N ASN A 216 34.01 -2.02 13.74
CA ASN A 216 34.20 -0.61 13.36
C ASN A 216 35.67 -0.15 13.52
N TYR A 217 36.36 -0.59 14.56
CA TYR A 217 37.74 -0.18 14.82
C TYR A 217 38.71 -0.74 13.77
N ASP A 218 38.57 -2.03 13.42
CA ASP A 218 39.41 -2.69 12.41
C ASP A 218 39.26 -2.00 11.05
N ALA A 219 38.02 -1.69 10.68
CA ALA A 219 37.71 -0.95 9.46
C ALA A 219 38.37 0.44 9.43
N VAL A 220 38.23 1.21 10.51
CA VAL A 220 38.83 2.56 10.60
C VAL A 220 40.35 2.49 10.56
N LYS A 221 40.94 1.51 11.24
CA LYS A 221 42.39 1.27 11.22
C LYS A 221 42.85 0.98 9.79
N TYR A 222 42.19 0.05 9.10
CA TYR A 222 42.51 -0.28 7.71
C TYR A 222 42.41 0.95 6.80
N ILE A 223 41.33 1.74 6.90
CA ILE A 223 41.14 2.96 6.10
C ILE A 223 42.30 3.95 6.30
N LYS A 224 42.72 4.18 7.55
CA LYS A 224 43.82 5.11 7.84
C LYS A 224 45.17 4.62 7.29
N GLU A 225 45.47 3.33 7.49
CA GLU A 225 46.73 2.74 7.03
C GLU A 225 46.80 2.70 5.49
N SER A 226 45.73 2.28 4.83
CA SER A 226 45.63 2.26 3.36
C SER A 226 45.65 3.66 2.76
N ALA A 227 44.96 4.64 3.35
CA ALA A 227 44.98 6.02 2.85
C ALA A 227 46.37 6.64 2.97
N LYS A 228 47.10 6.36 4.06
CA LYS A 228 48.51 6.79 4.20
C LYS A 228 49.35 6.22 3.06
N GLN A 229 49.27 4.90 2.83
CA GLN A 229 49.99 4.24 1.74
C GLN A 229 49.64 4.86 0.38
N TYR A 230 48.36 5.11 0.11
CA TYR A 230 47.91 5.74 -1.13
C TYR A 230 48.54 7.13 -1.31
N THR A 231 48.48 8.00 -0.28
CA THR A 231 49.09 9.34 -0.37
C THR A 231 50.61 9.31 -0.55
N ASP A 232 51.29 8.33 0.04
CA ASP A 232 52.74 8.17 -0.11
C ASP A 232 53.12 7.71 -1.52
N THR A 233 52.28 6.90 -2.19
CA THR A 233 52.50 6.54 -3.60
C THR A 233 52.32 7.72 -4.55
N LEU A 234 51.34 8.61 -4.29
CA LEU A 234 51.13 9.83 -5.07
C LEU A 234 52.29 10.82 -4.94
N LYS A 235 52.93 10.90 -3.77
CA LYS A 235 54.12 11.75 -3.56
C LYS A 235 55.37 11.26 -4.28
N ARG A 236 55.47 9.96 -4.60
CA ARG A 236 56.62 9.39 -5.32
C ARG A 236 56.47 9.45 -6.83
N THR A 237 55.26 9.71 -7.33
CA THR A 237 54.94 9.75 -8.76
C THR A 237 54.79 11.16 -9.33
N ASN A 238 54.73 12.17 -8.47
CA ASN A 238 54.88 13.59 -8.80
C ASN A 238 56.28 14.07 -8.43
#